data_AF-A0A3B9RYW7-F1
#
_entry.id   AF-A0A3B9RYW7-F1
#
_cell.length_a   1.000
_cell.length_b   1.000
_cell.length_c   1.000
_cell.angle_alpha   90.00
_cell.angle_beta   90.00
_cell.angle_gamma   90.00
#
_symmetry.space_group_name_H-M   'P 1'
#
loop_
_entity.id
_entity.type
_entity.pdbx_description
1 polymer ?
#
loop_
_entity_poly.entity_id
_entity_poly.type
_entity_poly.pdbx_seq_one_letter_code
_entity_poly.pdbx_strand_id
1 'polypeptide(L)'
;MSTGKIVQVMGPVVDVAFESGELPEIYTALEIKQKDERVICEVQQHLGESTVRTVSMGSTDGLSRGMDVKDLGEPITTPVGKEVLGRIINVTGDPVDEAGPIQTDKRWSIHRDAPPFEEQVTEAEMLITGVKVMDLLCPFLKGGKIGLFGGAGVGKTVNMMELI
;
A
#
# COMPACT_ATOMS: atom_id res chain seq x y z
N MET A 1 8.48 -20.29 -6.24
CA MET A 1 7.64 -20.07 -5.03
C MET A 1 8.28 -20.83 -3.89
N SER A 2 9.05 -20.12 -3.08
CA SER A 2 9.67 -20.68 -1.88
C SER A 2 8.69 -20.59 -0.70
N THR A 3 8.85 -21.46 0.28
CA THR A 3 8.11 -21.40 1.55
C THR A 3 9.11 -21.13 2.65
N GLY A 4 8.87 -20.08 3.42
CA GLY A 4 9.65 -19.72 4.60
C GLY A 4 8.94 -20.14 5.87
N LYS A 5 9.62 -19.97 7.00
CA LYS A 5 9.06 -20.19 8.35
C LYS A 5 9.26 -18.98 9.23
N ILE A 6 8.25 -18.65 10.03
CA ILE A 6 8.37 -17.58 11.02
C ILE A 6 9.42 -17.98 12.05
N VAL A 7 10.46 -17.15 12.23
CA VAL A 7 11.47 -17.34 13.28
C VAL A 7 11.23 -16.43 14.48
N GLN A 8 10.63 -15.25 14.26
CA GLN A 8 10.40 -14.27 15.31
C GLN A 8 9.21 -13.36 14.99
N VAL A 9 8.49 -12.95 16.03
CA VAL A 9 7.38 -11.98 15.96
C VAL A 9 7.61 -10.93 17.05
N MET A 10 7.61 -9.65 16.67
CA MET A 10 7.87 -8.49 17.52
C MET A 10 6.88 -7.36 17.17
N GLY A 11 5.69 -7.40 17.78
CA GLY A 11 4.60 -6.51 17.39
C GLY A 11 4.31 -6.69 15.88
N PRO A 12 4.28 -5.61 15.07
CA PRO A 12 4.01 -5.72 13.63
C PRO A 12 5.19 -6.28 12.82
N VAL A 13 6.36 -6.48 13.44
CA VAL A 13 7.56 -6.98 12.75
C VAL A 13 7.61 -8.51 12.84
N VAL A 14 7.72 -9.17 11.69
CA VAL A 14 7.82 -10.63 11.60
C VAL A 14 9.08 -10.99 10.82
N ASP A 15 9.97 -11.77 11.44
CA ASP A 15 11.16 -12.27 10.76
C ASP A 15 10.88 -13.70 10.24
N VAL A 16 11.24 -13.95 8.98
CA VAL A 16 10.95 -15.19 8.23
C VAL A 16 12.22 -15.76 7.65
N ALA A 17 12.51 -17.03 7.92
CA ALA A 17 13.66 -17.75 7.37
C ALA A 17 13.26 -18.61 6.16
N PHE A 18 14.09 -18.60 5.12
CA PHE A 18 13.91 -19.37 3.88
C PHE A 18 15.04 -20.39 3.72
N GLU A 19 14.73 -21.69 3.84
CA GLU A 19 15.73 -22.76 3.81
C GLU A 19 16.35 -22.96 2.41
N SER A 20 15.65 -22.53 1.34
CA SER A 20 16.08 -22.70 -0.06
C SER A 20 17.27 -21.83 -0.47
N GLY A 21 17.72 -20.89 0.37
CA GLY A 21 18.77 -19.92 0.04
C GLY A 21 18.31 -18.80 -0.91
N GLU A 22 17.24 -19.03 -1.68
CA GLU A 22 16.54 -17.98 -2.44
C GLU A 22 15.69 -17.12 -1.48
N LEU A 23 16.14 -15.88 -1.27
CA LEU A 23 15.43 -14.89 -0.47
C LEU A 23 14.52 -14.04 -1.35
N PRO A 24 13.27 -13.78 -0.94
CA PRO A 24 12.42 -12.81 -1.63
C PRO A 24 13.06 -11.42 -1.63
N GLU A 25 12.84 -10.66 -2.70
CA GLU A 25 13.35 -9.30 -2.81
C GLU A 25 12.71 -8.36 -1.77
N ILE A 26 13.37 -7.25 -1.48
CA ILE A 26 12.75 -6.18 -0.68
C ILE A 26 11.47 -5.71 -1.40
N TYR A 27 10.44 -5.42 -0.62
CA TYR A 27 9.07 -5.10 -1.04
C TYR A 27 8.23 -6.27 -1.54
N THR A 28 8.77 -7.49 -1.58
CA THR A 28 7.96 -8.68 -1.91
C THR A 28 6.93 -8.95 -0.82
N ALA A 29 5.71 -9.28 -1.24
CA ALA A 29 4.62 -9.66 -0.34
C ALA A 29 4.70 -11.16 0.01
N LEU A 30 4.54 -11.44 1.30
CA LEU A 30 4.49 -12.77 1.87
C LEU A 30 3.11 -13.02 2.48
N GLU A 31 2.57 -14.22 2.26
CA GLU A 31 1.27 -14.63 2.79
C GLU A 31 1.45 -15.64 3.93
N ILE A 32 0.88 -15.33 5.08
CA ILE A 32 0.77 -16.24 6.22
C ILE A 32 -0.69 -16.64 6.34
N LYS A 33 -0.98 -17.95 6.27
CA LYS A 33 -2.33 -18.46 6.48
C LYS A 33 -2.58 -18.67 7.96
N GLN A 34 -3.62 -18.03 8.48
CA GLN A 34 -4.04 -18.15 9.86
C GLN A 34 -5.53 -18.51 9.92
N LYS A 35 -5.83 -19.79 10.14
CA LYS A 35 -7.21 -20.30 10.10
C LYS A 35 -7.91 -19.91 8.79
N ASP A 36 -8.98 -19.12 8.88
CA ASP A 36 -9.78 -18.65 7.74
C ASP A 36 -9.33 -17.26 7.25
N GLU A 37 -8.31 -16.67 7.88
CA GLU A 37 -7.77 -15.36 7.52
C GLU A 37 -6.38 -15.49 6.89
N ARG A 38 -6.04 -14.50 6.05
CA ARG A 38 -4.70 -14.33 5.50
C ARG A 38 -4.08 -13.07 6.08
N VAL A 39 -2.83 -13.16 6.50
CA VAL A 39 -2.03 -12.02 6.92
C VAL A 39 -0.95 -11.80 5.87
N ILE A 40 -0.94 -10.59 5.29
CA ILE A 40 0.10 -10.19 4.34
C ILE A 40 1.20 -9.45 5.10
N CYS A 41 2.44 -9.88 4.88
CA CYS A 41 3.63 -9.20 5.37
C CYS A 41 4.48 -8.75 4.19
N GLU A 42 5.05 -7.55 4.24
CA GLU A 42 5.96 -7.05 3.20
C GLU A 42 7.41 -7.12 3.67
N VAL A 43 8.30 -7.68 2.86
CA VAL A 43 9.74 -7.70 3.14
C VAL A 43 10.29 -6.28 3.15
N GLN A 44 10.94 -5.89 4.25
CA GLN A 44 11.59 -4.57 4.38
C GLN A 44 13.11 -4.65 4.38
N GLN A 45 13.69 -5.78 4.80
CA GLN A 45 15.13 -5.90 4.97
C GLN A 45 15.58 -7.36 4.91
N HIS A 46 16.78 -7.61 4.41
CA HIS A 46 17.49 -8.88 4.56
C HIS A 46 18.37 -8.83 5.80
N LEU A 47 18.21 -9.78 6.73
CA LEU A 47 18.97 -9.83 7.98
C LEU A 47 20.25 -10.67 7.88
N GLY A 48 20.41 -11.44 6.80
CA GLY A 48 21.43 -12.49 6.70
C GLY A 48 20.90 -13.85 7.16
N GLU A 49 21.75 -14.89 7.09
CA GLU A 49 21.39 -16.26 7.51
C GLU A 49 20.06 -16.76 6.90
N SER A 50 19.85 -16.45 5.62
CA SER A 50 18.61 -16.75 4.88
C SER A 50 17.33 -16.24 5.56
N THR A 51 17.41 -15.13 6.30
CA THR A 51 16.29 -14.53 7.02
C THR A 51 15.96 -13.14 6.47
N VAL A 52 14.67 -12.88 6.30
CA VAL A 52 14.13 -11.57 5.93
C VAL A 52 13.30 -11.00 7.08
N ARG A 53 13.37 -9.68 7.25
CA ARG A 53 12.50 -8.92 8.14
C ARG A 53 11.34 -8.34 7.36
N THR A 54 10.15 -8.53 7.89
CA THR A 54 8.90 -8.13 7.26
C THR A 54 8.07 -7.25 8.19
N VAL A 55 7.17 -6.46 7.61
CA VAL A 55 6.16 -5.70 8.34
C VAL A 55 4.79 -6.24 7.98
N SER A 56 4.00 -6.60 8.99
CA SER A 56 2.64 -7.09 8.83
C SER A 56 1.67 -5.96 8.47
N MET A 57 0.80 -6.20 7.50
CA MET A 57 -0.30 -5.31 7.10
C MET A 57 -1.59 -5.60 7.87
N GLY A 58 -1.61 -6.64 8.69
CA GLY A 58 -2.73 -7.03 9.55
C GLY A 58 -2.28 -7.29 10.99
N SER A 59 -3.20 -7.79 11.83
CA SER A 59 -2.85 -8.22 13.18
C SER A 59 -1.88 -9.40 13.14
N THR A 60 -0.88 -9.37 14.02
CA THR A 60 0.05 -10.48 14.25
C THR A 60 -0.39 -11.38 15.40
N ASP A 61 -1.57 -11.12 15.98
CA ASP A 61 -2.10 -11.89 17.10
C ASP A 61 -2.32 -13.34 16.69
N GLY A 62 -1.76 -14.27 17.46
CA GLY A 62 -1.85 -15.70 17.17
C GLY A 62 -0.91 -16.20 16.07
N LEU A 63 -0.04 -15.34 15.52
CA LEU A 63 1.10 -15.83 14.75
C LEU A 63 2.14 -16.45 15.69
N SER A 64 2.67 -17.59 15.30
CA SER A 64 3.65 -18.33 16.09
C SER A 64 4.86 -18.74 15.25
N ARG A 65 6.00 -18.91 15.93
CA ARG A 65 7.21 -19.43 15.30
C ARG A 65 6.95 -20.80 14.66
N GLY A 66 7.60 -21.05 13.53
CA GLY A 66 7.46 -22.28 12.76
C GLY A 66 6.25 -22.33 11.83
N MET A 67 5.36 -21.34 11.85
CA MET A 67 4.29 -21.24 10.85
C MET A 67 4.87 -21.03 9.45
N ASP A 68 4.24 -21.66 8.46
CA ASP A 68 4.63 -21.54 7.07
C ASP A 68 4.24 -20.17 6.51
N VAL A 69 5.15 -19.62 5.73
CA VAL A 69 5.03 -18.33 5.05
C VAL A 69 5.23 -18.54 3.57
N LYS A 70 4.26 -18.17 2.75
CA LYS A 70 4.32 -18.31 1.31
C LYS A 70 4.88 -17.04 0.69
N ASP A 71 5.92 -17.16 -0.12
CA ASP A 71 6.37 -16.08 -0.99
C ASP A 71 5.43 -15.95 -2.20
N LEU A 72 4.87 -14.75 -2.40
CA LEU A 72 4.02 -14.44 -3.55
C LEU A 72 4.84 -14.10 -4.80
N GLY A 73 6.13 -13.76 -4.65
CA GLY A 73 7.05 -13.44 -5.74
C GLY A 73 6.82 -12.07 -6.38
N GLU A 74 5.91 -11.28 -5.83
CA GLU A 74 5.60 -9.93 -6.27
C GLU A 74 5.31 -9.01 -5.07
N PRO A 75 5.44 -7.69 -5.22
CA PRO A 75 5.01 -6.75 -4.19
C PRO A 75 3.50 -6.80 -3.95
N ILE A 76 3.04 -6.09 -2.93
CA ILE A 76 1.59 -5.92 -2.71
C ILE A 76 0.98 -5.24 -3.95
N THR A 77 -0.07 -5.86 -4.52
CA THR A 77 -0.79 -5.33 -5.68
C THR A 77 -2.23 -4.97 -5.34
N THR A 78 -2.68 -3.82 -5.87
CA THR A 78 -4.03 -3.30 -5.66
C THR A 78 -4.82 -3.26 -6.97
N PRO A 79 -6.15 -3.47 -6.93
CA PRO A 79 -6.99 -3.33 -8.11
C PRO A 79 -6.96 -1.87 -8.60
N VAL A 80 -6.93 -1.69 -9.92
CA VAL A 80 -6.96 -0.36 -10.55
C VAL A 80 -7.98 -0.34 -11.69
N GLY A 81 -8.39 0.86 -12.08
CA GLY A 81 -9.37 1.07 -13.15
C GLY A 81 -10.64 1.76 -12.65
N LYS A 82 -11.62 1.88 -13.55
CA LYS A 82 -12.90 2.55 -13.24
C LYS A 82 -13.77 1.71 -12.31
N GLU A 83 -13.53 0.41 -12.26
CA GLU A 83 -14.21 -0.60 -11.46
C GLU A 83 -13.99 -0.41 -9.95
N VAL A 84 -12.96 0.36 -9.57
CA VAL A 84 -12.60 0.68 -8.19
C VAL A 84 -13.32 1.95 -7.70
N LEU A 85 -13.88 2.77 -8.61
CA LEU A 85 -14.54 4.01 -8.23
C LEU A 85 -15.74 3.74 -7.30
N GLY A 86 -15.79 4.46 -6.17
CA GLY A 86 -16.83 4.30 -5.16
C GLY A 86 -16.65 3.09 -4.24
N ARG A 87 -15.60 2.30 -4.41
CA ARG A 87 -15.27 1.16 -3.54
C ARG A 87 -14.36 1.58 -2.39
N ILE A 88 -14.44 0.87 -1.26
CA ILE A 88 -13.47 1.01 -0.17
C ILE A 88 -12.54 -0.21 -0.20
N ILE A 89 -11.26 0.03 -0.45
CA ILE A 89 -10.20 -0.98 -0.46
C ILE A 89 -9.21 -0.74 0.68
N ASN A 90 -8.69 -1.82 1.26
CA ASN A 90 -7.62 -1.75 2.25
C ASN A 90 -6.23 -1.73 1.57
N VAL A 91 -5.17 -1.71 2.38
CA VAL A 91 -3.77 -1.64 1.90
C VAL A 91 -3.34 -2.86 1.08
N THR A 92 -3.93 -4.03 1.31
CA THR A 92 -3.66 -5.26 0.54
C THR A 92 -4.48 -5.34 -0.75
N GLY A 93 -5.31 -4.34 -1.03
CA GLY A 93 -6.17 -4.28 -2.21
C GLY A 93 -7.43 -5.13 -2.11
N ASP A 94 -7.84 -5.49 -0.90
CA ASP A 94 -9.09 -6.21 -0.62
C ASP A 94 -10.24 -5.22 -0.38
N PRO A 95 -11.44 -5.48 -0.94
CA PRO A 95 -12.61 -4.67 -0.66
C PRO A 95 -13.10 -4.89 0.77
N VAL A 96 -13.39 -3.80 1.49
CA VAL A 96 -13.86 -3.80 2.89
C VAL A 96 -15.21 -3.09 3.07
N ASP A 97 -15.91 -2.83 1.96
CA ASP A 97 -17.21 -2.13 1.90
C ASP A 97 -18.43 -3.06 1.87
N GLU A 98 -18.24 -4.37 2.05
CA GLU A 98 -19.31 -5.39 1.99
C GLU A 98 -20.07 -5.43 0.64
N ALA A 99 -19.58 -4.74 -0.40
CA ALA A 99 -20.21 -4.66 -1.72
C ALA A 99 -19.77 -5.78 -2.69
N GLY A 100 -19.27 -6.90 -2.16
CA GLY A 100 -18.74 -8.03 -2.93
C GLY A 100 -17.36 -7.78 -3.56
N PRO A 101 -16.87 -8.68 -4.43
CA PRO A 101 -15.55 -8.53 -5.05
C PRO A 101 -15.50 -7.39 -6.08
N ILE A 102 -14.32 -6.80 -6.28
CA ILE A 102 -14.07 -5.86 -7.39
C ILE A 102 -13.72 -6.68 -8.62
N GLN A 103 -14.54 -6.58 -9.67
CA GLN A 103 -14.35 -7.30 -10.93
C GLN A 103 -13.35 -6.55 -11.81
N THR A 104 -12.05 -6.78 -11.60
CA THR A 104 -10.99 -6.23 -12.47
C THR A 104 -9.83 -7.21 -12.61
N ASP A 105 -9.33 -7.34 -13.84
CA ASP A 105 -8.12 -8.09 -14.14
C ASP A 105 -6.85 -7.22 -13.99
N LYS A 106 -7.02 -5.90 -13.83
CA LYS A 106 -5.90 -4.96 -13.74
C LYS A 106 -5.55 -4.73 -12.28
N ARG A 107 -4.37 -5.21 -11.90
CA ARG A 107 -3.75 -4.92 -10.61
C ARG A 107 -2.37 -4.30 -10.81
N TRP A 108 -2.04 -3.32 -9.98
CA TRP A 108 -0.74 -2.65 -10.02
C TRP A 108 -0.02 -2.79 -8.69
N SER A 109 1.31 -2.92 -8.73
CA SER A 109 2.17 -2.83 -7.54
C SER A 109 2.04 -1.45 -6.88
N ILE A 110 2.01 -1.44 -5.54
CA ILE A 110 2.06 -0.21 -4.73
C ILE A 110 3.46 0.42 -4.75
N HIS A 111 4.50 -0.36 -5.05
CA HIS A 111 5.87 0.12 -5.24
C HIS A 111 6.12 0.36 -6.71
N ARG A 112 6.40 1.61 -7.07
CA ARG A 112 6.75 2.05 -8.42
C ARG A 112 7.72 3.20 -8.36
N ASP A 113 8.64 3.22 -9.30
CA ASP A 113 9.55 4.35 -9.46
C ASP A 113 8.78 5.62 -9.77
N ALA A 114 9.35 6.74 -9.33
CA ALA A 114 8.87 8.05 -9.74
C ALA A 114 9.03 8.23 -11.26
N PRO A 115 8.21 9.07 -11.91
CA PRO A 115 8.39 9.39 -13.31
C PRO A 115 9.82 9.89 -13.61
N PRO A 116 10.46 9.40 -14.68
CA PRO A 116 11.80 9.81 -15.05
C PRO A 116 11.85 11.30 -15.41
N PHE A 117 13.05 11.89 -15.35
CA PHE A 117 13.23 13.32 -15.63
C PHE A 117 12.70 13.76 -17.00
N GLU A 118 12.79 12.89 -18.01
CA GLU A 118 12.32 13.17 -19.37
C GLU A 118 10.79 13.25 -19.50
N GLU A 119 10.05 12.64 -18.58
CA GLU A 119 8.58 12.71 -18.53
C GLU A 119 8.07 13.88 -17.67
N GLN A 120 8.96 14.62 -17.01
CA GLN A 120 8.57 15.74 -16.16
C GLN A 120 8.16 16.95 -16.99
N VAL A 121 6.92 17.37 -16.84
CA VAL A 121 6.41 18.60 -17.44
C VAL A 121 6.91 19.79 -16.63
N THR A 122 7.55 20.74 -17.30
CA THR A 122 8.11 21.96 -16.68
C THR A 122 7.14 23.15 -16.72
N GLU A 123 6.04 23.02 -17.47
CA GLU A 123 5.03 24.07 -17.60
C GLU A 123 4.13 24.12 -16.36
N ALA A 124 4.06 25.31 -15.75
CA ALA A 124 3.18 25.58 -14.64
C ALA A 124 1.76 25.85 -15.15
N GLU A 125 0.90 24.84 -15.10
CA GLU A 125 -0.52 25.00 -15.37
C GLU A 125 -1.33 25.12 -14.07
N MET A 126 -2.24 26.11 -14.02
CA MET A 126 -3.18 26.23 -12.91
C MET A 126 -4.29 25.18 -13.00
N LEU A 127 -4.59 24.53 -11.88
CA LEU A 127 -5.77 23.73 -11.64
C LEU A 127 -6.86 24.64 -11.07
N ILE A 128 -7.87 24.95 -11.88
CA ILE A 128 -9.01 25.78 -11.47
C ILE A 128 -9.92 24.96 -10.55
N THR A 129 -10.12 25.43 -9.33
CA THR A 129 -10.91 24.73 -8.30
C THR A 129 -12.36 25.18 -8.24
N GLY A 130 -12.68 26.39 -8.74
CA GLY A 130 -13.99 27.02 -8.57
C GLY A 130 -14.17 27.69 -7.20
N VAL A 131 -13.21 27.54 -6.28
CA VAL A 131 -13.23 28.14 -4.95
C VAL A 131 -12.45 29.46 -4.98
N LYS A 132 -13.17 30.59 -4.93
CA LYS A 132 -12.59 31.94 -5.07
C LYS A 132 -11.32 32.19 -4.25
N VAL A 133 -11.31 31.77 -2.98
CA VAL A 133 -10.15 32.00 -2.11
C VAL A 133 -8.92 31.18 -2.54
N MET A 134 -9.14 29.96 -3.04
CA MET A 134 -8.07 29.10 -3.55
C MET A 134 -7.60 29.62 -4.90
N ASP A 135 -8.50 29.86 -5.84
CA ASP A 135 -8.15 30.31 -7.19
C ASP A 135 -7.49 31.70 -7.22
N LEU A 136 -7.82 32.59 -6.27
CA LEU A 136 -7.27 33.95 -6.22
C LEU A 136 -6.00 34.07 -5.39
N LEU A 137 -5.97 33.49 -4.18
CA LEU A 137 -4.87 33.72 -3.21
C LEU A 137 -3.84 32.60 -3.20
N CYS A 138 -4.26 31.35 -3.40
CA CYS A 138 -3.43 30.16 -3.28
C CYS A 138 -3.70 29.18 -4.44
N PRO A 139 -3.44 29.57 -5.71
CA PRO A 139 -3.82 28.79 -6.88
C PRO A 139 -3.12 27.42 -6.87
N PHE A 140 -3.87 26.39 -7.24
CA PHE A 140 -3.34 25.02 -7.31
C PHE A 140 -2.62 24.80 -8.64
N LEU A 141 -1.48 24.11 -8.62
CA LEU A 141 -0.77 23.69 -9.82
C LEU A 141 -1.21 22.27 -10.21
N LYS A 142 -1.51 22.03 -11.48
CA LYS A 142 -1.75 20.67 -11.99
C LYS A 142 -0.48 19.84 -11.79
N GLY A 143 -0.64 18.62 -11.26
CA GLY A 143 0.49 17.75 -10.90
C GLY A 143 1.27 18.22 -9.66
N GLY A 144 0.89 19.34 -9.03
CA GLY A 144 1.50 19.85 -7.81
C GLY A 144 1.05 19.10 -6.55
N LYS A 145 1.78 19.32 -5.45
CA LYS A 145 1.44 18.83 -4.10
C LYS A 145 0.87 19.98 -3.28
N ILE A 146 -0.28 19.76 -2.65
CA ILE A 146 -0.98 20.79 -1.86
C ILE A 146 -1.10 20.31 -0.41
N GLY A 147 -0.76 21.18 0.54
CA GLY A 147 -0.92 20.92 1.97
C GLY A 147 -2.18 21.60 2.53
N LEU A 148 -3.10 20.82 3.10
CA LEU A 148 -4.29 21.35 3.77
C LEU A 148 -4.09 21.32 5.29
N PHE A 149 -3.56 22.41 5.84
CA PHE A 149 -3.25 22.54 7.27
C PHE A 149 -4.43 23.13 8.06
N GLY A 150 -4.82 22.47 9.16
CA GLY A 150 -5.87 22.99 10.04
C GLY A 150 -6.22 22.07 11.20
N GLY A 151 -6.83 22.64 12.25
CA GLY A 151 -7.26 21.92 13.46
C GLY A 151 -8.51 21.06 13.27
N ALA A 152 -9.05 20.54 14.37
CA ALA A 152 -10.35 19.87 14.36
C ALA A 152 -11.48 20.88 14.06
N GLY A 153 -12.50 20.47 13.32
CA GLY A 153 -13.70 21.29 13.06
C GLY A 153 -13.55 22.44 12.06
N VAL A 154 -12.35 22.66 11.48
CA VAL A 154 -12.11 23.78 10.54
C VAL A 154 -12.57 23.51 9.09
N GLY A 155 -13.34 22.44 8.85
CA GLY A 155 -13.91 22.14 7.54
C GLY A 155 -12.99 21.44 6.54
N LYS A 156 -11.88 20.79 6.96
CA LYS A 156 -10.98 20.06 6.04
C LYS A 156 -11.71 19.01 5.18
N THR A 157 -12.57 18.21 5.81
CA THR A 157 -13.37 17.19 5.12
C THR A 157 -14.34 17.80 4.11
N VAL A 158 -14.97 18.93 4.45
CA VAL A 158 -15.89 19.63 3.55
C VAL A 158 -15.15 20.16 2.32
N ASN A 159 -13.97 20.74 2.49
CA ASN A 159 -13.14 21.19 1.38
C ASN A 159 -12.73 20.03 0.46
N MET A 160 -12.38 18.86 1.01
CA MET A 160 -12.07 17.69 0.19
C MET A 160 -13.28 17.20 -0.62
N MET A 161 -14.48 17.21 -0.04
CA MET A 161 -15.71 16.83 -0.75
C MET A 161 -16.09 17.81 -1.87
N GLU A 162 -15.78 19.10 -1.72
CA GLU A 162 -16.03 20.11 -2.75
C GLU A 162 -15.04 20.02 -3.93
N LEU A 163 -13.82 19.50 -3.69
CA LEU A 163 -12.78 19.38 -4.70
C LEU A 163 -12.85 18.09 -5.54
N ILE A 164 -13.62 17.09 -5.11
CA ILE A 164 -13.83 15.79 -5.79
C ILE A 164 -15.03 15.89 -6.74
#